data_AF-A0A7W6NMT2-F1
#
_entry.id   AF-A0A7W6NMT2-F1
#
_cell.length_a   1.000
_cell.length_b   1.000
_cell.length_c   1.000
_cell.angle_alpha   90.00
_cell.angle_beta   90.00
_cell.angle_gamma   90.00
#
_symmetry.space_group_name_H-M   'P 1'
#
loop_
_entity.id
_entity.type
_entity.pdbx_description
1 polymer ?
#
loop_
_entity_poly.entity_id
_entity_poly.type
_entity_poly.pdbx_seq_one_letter_code
_entity_poly.pdbx_strand_id
1 'polypeptide(L)'
;MHERISSHAVLRYMERVMRLPVQEWIGDDDTLPENLKVLRCCQRARLSLHDICNEILHPAVKLVMDSGFANCKVRLDRITYVVKDGHLITVMRENPMKPRRRPREVEMD
;
A
#
# COMPACT_ATOMS: atom_id res chain seq x y z
N MET A 1 2.83 3.69 -16.69
CA MET A 1 2.08 2.88 -15.68
C MET A 1 2.71 2.95 -14.28
N HIS A 2 4.05 2.94 -14.12
CA HIS A 2 4.71 3.17 -12.80
C HIS A 2 4.38 4.50 -12.15
N GLU A 3 4.12 5.54 -12.95
CA GLU A 3 3.90 6.89 -12.45
C GLU A 3 2.76 6.99 -11.44
N ARG A 4 1.80 6.06 -11.44
CA ARG A 4 0.61 6.12 -10.58
C ARG A 4 0.75 5.38 -9.25
N ILE A 5 1.92 4.84 -8.90
CA ILE A 5 2.13 4.09 -7.65
C ILE A 5 3.32 4.69 -6.92
N SER A 6 3.14 5.07 -5.66
CA SER A 6 4.23 5.62 -4.85
C SER A 6 5.25 4.55 -4.43
N SER A 7 6.50 4.94 -4.22
CA SER A 7 7.53 4.06 -3.61
C SER A 7 7.05 3.50 -2.28
N HIS A 8 6.40 4.33 -1.45
CA HIS A 8 5.79 3.92 -0.21
C HIS A 8 4.80 2.76 -0.39
N ALA A 9 3.87 2.84 -1.35
CA ALA A 9 2.91 1.77 -1.63
C ALA A 9 3.62 0.47 -2.03
N VAL A 10 4.70 0.58 -2.81
CA VAL A 10 5.53 -0.57 -3.19
C VAL A 10 6.18 -1.21 -1.97
N LEU A 11 6.79 -0.43 -1.09
CA LEU A 11 7.41 -0.96 0.13
C LEU A 11 6.38 -1.66 1.03
N ARG A 12 5.22 -1.04 1.29
CA ARG A 12 4.16 -1.64 2.10
C ARG A 12 3.63 -2.94 1.51
N TYR A 13 3.54 -3.03 0.19
CA TYR A 13 3.19 -4.27 -0.48
C TYR A 13 4.26 -5.34 -0.28
N MET A 14 5.53 -5.00 -0.46
CA MET A 14 6.65 -5.93 -0.27
C MET A 14 6.67 -6.48 1.16
N GLU A 15 6.56 -5.61 2.17
CA GLU A 15 6.50 -6.03 3.59
C GLU A 15 5.39 -7.06 3.83
N ARG A 16 4.23 -6.85 3.21
CA ARG A 16 3.09 -7.77 3.31
C ARG A 16 3.38 -9.12 2.67
N VAL A 17 3.99 -9.14 1.49
CA VAL A 17 4.32 -10.38 0.76
C VAL A 17 5.40 -11.17 1.51
N MET A 18 6.44 -10.47 1.97
CA MET A 18 7.60 -11.07 2.64
C MET A 18 7.34 -11.40 4.12
N ARG A 19 6.28 -10.84 4.70
CA ARG A 19 5.90 -10.99 6.12
C ARG A 19 7.01 -10.55 7.08
N LEU A 20 7.78 -9.54 6.68
CA LEU A 20 8.93 -9.00 7.39
C LEU A 20 9.06 -7.50 7.02
N PRO A 21 9.53 -6.63 7.94
CA PRO A 21 9.90 -5.27 7.57
C PRO A 21 10.91 -5.24 6.41
N VAL A 22 10.79 -4.25 5.52
CA VAL A 22 11.68 -4.12 4.35
C VAL A 22 13.13 -4.00 4.79
N GLN A 23 13.39 -3.25 5.87
CA GLN A 23 14.70 -3.01 6.44
C GLN A 23 15.42 -4.32 6.78
N GLU A 24 14.71 -5.21 7.49
CA GLU A 24 15.23 -6.52 7.89
C GLU A 24 15.56 -7.39 6.66
N TRP A 25 14.83 -7.17 5.55
CA TRP A 25 15.03 -7.95 4.33
C TRP A 25 16.16 -7.43 3.45
N ILE A 26 16.30 -6.10 3.31
CA ILE A 26 17.37 -5.50 2.52
C ILE A 26 18.71 -5.46 3.27
N GLY A 27 18.67 -5.48 4.61
CA GLY A 27 19.86 -5.43 5.48
C GLY A 27 20.56 -4.08 5.50
N ASP A 28 19.85 -3.00 5.13
CA ASP A 28 20.37 -1.64 5.04
C ASP A 28 19.90 -0.79 6.24
N ASP A 29 20.59 0.33 6.44
CA ASP A 29 20.22 1.36 7.41
C ASP A 29 18.89 2.04 7.05
N ASP A 30 18.16 2.48 8.07
CA ASP A 30 16.81 3.01 7.95
C ASP A 30 16.75 4.36 7.22
N THR A 31 17.92 4.97 7.03
CA THR A 31 18.15 6.28 6.40
C THR A 31 18.03 6.29 4.87
N LEU A 32 17.97 5.12 4.22
CA LEU A 32 17.85 5.07 2.76
C LEU A 32 16.53 5.68 2.25
N PRO A 33 16.57 6.51 1.20
CA PRO A 33 15.38 6.96 0.48
C PRO A 33 14.50 5.80 -0.01
N GLU A 34 13.17 5.95 0.06
CA GLU A 34 12.23 4.87 -0.29
C GLU A 34 12.41 4.34 -1.72
N ASN A 35 12.69 5.21 -2.69
CA ASN A 35 12.95 4.80 -4.07
C ASN A 35 14.18 3.87 -4.18
N LEU A 36 15.23 4.14 -3.40
CA LEU A 36 16.40 3.25 -3.36
C LEU A 36 16.08 1.94 -2.64
N LYS A 37 15.31 1.99 -1.54
CA LYS A 37 14.80 0.78 -0.86
C LYS A 37 14.01 -0.10 -1.83
N VAL A 38 13.14 0.49 -2.68
CA VAL A 38 12.40 -0.23 -3.72
C VAL A 38 13.34 -0.91 -4.71
N LEU A 39 14.35 -0.21 -5.22
CA LEU A 39 15.32 -0.80 -6.17
C LEU A 39 16.08 -1.97 -5.55
N ARG A 40 16.53 -1.84 -4.29
CA ARG A 40 17.17 -2.92 -3.53
C ARG A 40 16.25 -4.12 -3.36
N CYS A 41 14.98 -3.86 -3.04
CA CYS A 41 13.96 -4.88 -2.94
C CYS A 41 13.80 -5.65 -4.26
N CYS A 42 13.68 -4.93 -5.38
CA CYS A 42 13.58 -5.52 -6.72
C CYS A 42 14.80 -6.41 -7.04
N GLN A 43 16.00 -5.90 -6.76
CA GLN A 43 17.26 -6.63 -6.97
C GLN A 43 17.31 -7.94 -6.17
N ARG A 44 16.96 -7.90 -4.88
CA ARG A 44 16.99 -9.10 -4.01
C ARG A 44 15.91 -10.11 -4.39
N ALA A 45 14.70 -9.67 -4.74
CA ALA A 45 13.63 -10.55 -5.23
C ALA A 45 13.89 -11.10 -6.63
N ARG A 46 14.85 -10.54 -7.39
CA ARG A 46 15.03 -10.80 -8.83
C ARG A 46 13.75 -10.55 -9.63
N LEU A 47 13.01 -9.51 -9.24
CA LEU A 47 11.78 -9.07 -9.90
C LEU A 47 11.99 -7.66 -10.44
N SER A 48 11.35 -7.33 -11.55
CA SER A 48 11.34 -5.96 -12.03
C SER A 48 10.35 -5.12 -11.20
N LEU A 49 10.60 -3.81 -11.12
CA LEU A 49 9.62 -2.87 -10.55
C LEU A 49 8.28 -2.96 -11.30
N HIS A 50 8.32 -3.30 -12.58
CA HIS A 50 7.13 -3.46 -13.41
C HIS A 50 6.24 -4.60 -12.98
N ASP A 51 6.83 -5.76 -12.72
CA ASP A 51 6.08 -6.92 -12.25
C ASP A 51 5.45 -6.64 -10.88
N ILE A 52 6.20 -6.03 -9.97
CA ILE A 52 5.69 -5.66 -8.64
C ILE A 52 4.54 -4.64 -8.75
N CYS A 53 4.68 -3.63 -9.61
CA CYS A 53 3.62 -2.63 -9.82
C CYS A 53 2.35 -3.25 -10.40
N ASN A 54 2.48 -4.21 -11.32
CA ASN A 54 1.34 -4.92 -11.90
C ASN A 54 0.62 -5.78 -10.86
N GLU A 55 1.37 -6.41 -9.95
CA GLU A 55 0.81 -7.24 -8.87
C GLU A 55 0.18 -6.41 -7.75
N ILE A 56 0.74 -5.24 -7.44
CA ILE A 56 0.17 -4.29 -6.46
C ILE A 56 -1.21 -3.82 -6.87
N LEU A 57 -1.38 -3.53 -8.15
CA LEU A 57 -2.56 -2.86 -8.63
C LEU A 57 -3.65 -3.87 -8.96
N HIS A 58 -4.40 -4.24 -7.92
CA HIS A 58 -5.57 -5.10 -8.09
C HIS A 58 -6.49 -4.54 -9.19
N PRO A 59 -7.03 -5.38 -10.11
CA PRO A 59 -7.83 -4.92 -11.25
C PRO A 59 -8.98 -3.97 -10.87
N ALA A 60 -9.65 -4.22 -9.75
CA ALA A 60 -10.71 -3.33 -9.24
C ALA A 60 -10.19 -1.95 -8.79
N VAL A 61 -8.97 -1.85 -8.24
CA VAL A 61 -8.35 -0.57 -7.87
C VAL A 61 -7.97 0.19 -9.15
N LYS A 62 -7.40 -0.52 -10.13
CA LYS A 62 -7.11 0.04 -11.45
C LYS A 62 -8.37 0.62 -12.09
N LEU A 63 -9.47 -0.12 -12.09
CA LEU A 63 -10.76 0.33 -12.64
C LEU A 63 -11.25 1.61 -11.96
N VAL A 64 -11.17 1.70 -10.62
CA VAL A 64 -11.56 2.90 -9.87
C VAL A 64 -10.67 4.10 -10.27
N MET A 65 -9.36 3.88 -10.36
CA MET A 65 -8.41 4.93 -10.77
C MET A 65 -8.61 5.38 -12.23
N ASP A 66 -8.95 4.46 -13.12
CA ASP A 66 -9.21 4.74 -14.55
C ASP A 66 -10.58 5.39 -14.76
N SER A 67 -11.52 5.20 -13.84
CA SER A 67 -12.82 5.89 -13.82
C SER A 67 -12.74 7.33 -13.30
N GLY A 68 -11.54 7.84 -13.00
CA GLY A 68 -11.32 9.24 -12.60
C GLY A 68 -11.47 9.53 -11.10
N PHE A 69 -11.63 8.50 -10.25
CA PHE A 69 -11.67 8.69 -8.80
C PHE A 69 -10.27 9.02 -8.26
N ALA A 70 -9.93 10.31 -8.24
CA ALA A 70 -8.61 10.78 -7.85
C ALA A 70 -8.33 10.63 -6.34
N ASN A 71 -9.34 10.74 -5.48
CA ASN A 71 -9.18 10.75 -4.03
C ASN A 71 -10.16 9.78 -3.37
N CYS A 72 -9.75 8.54 -3.13
CA CYS A 72 -10.64 7.51 -2.59
C CYS A 72 -9.89 6.41 -1.81
N LYS A 73 -10.66 5.58 -1.10
CA LYS A 73 -10.16 4.35 -0.47
C LYS A 73 -10.91 3.17 -1.07
N VAL A 74 -10.17 2.21 -1.60
CA VAL A 74 -10.73 0.95 -2.12
C VAL A 74 -10.44 -0.14 -1.11
N ARG A 75 -11.47 -0.85 -0.63
CA ARG A 75 -11.32 -1.94 0.35
C ARG A 75 -11.68 -3.27 -0.30
N LEU A 76 -10.74 -4.22 -0.30
CA LEU A 76 -10.89 -5.55 -0.89
C LEU A 76 -10.15 -6.54 0.00
N ASP A 77 -10.78 -7.65 0.39
CA ASP A 77 -10.13 -8.76 1.12
C ASP A 77 -9.30 -8.34 2.34
N ARG A 78 -9.83 -7.41 3.16
CA ARG A 78 -9.14 -6.83 4.32
C ARG A 78 -7.86 -6.07 3.95
N ILE A 79 -7.76 -5.59 2.71
CA ILE A 79 -6.71 -4.70 2.23
C ILE A 79 -7.38 -3.38 1.87
N THR A 80 -6.84 -2.28 2.38
CA THR A 80 -7.22 -0.93 2.02
C THR A 80 -6.15 -0.33 1.12
N TYR A 81 -6.55 0.04 -0.09
CA TYR A 81 -5.78 0.82 -1.05
C TYR A 81 -6.18 2.29 -0.91
N VAL A 82 -5.21 3.19 -0.79
CA VAL A 82 -5.48 4.63 -0.68
C VAL A 82 -5.02 5.32 -1.96
N VAL A 83 -5.97 5.90 -2.68
CA VAL A 83 -5.72 6.67 -3.89
C VAL A 83 -5.81 8.16 -3.54
N LYS A 84 -4.78 8.92 -3.93
CA LYS A 84 -4.73 10.37 -3.80
C LYS A 84 -4.22 10.98 -5.10
N ASP A 85 -4.88 12.02 -5.59
CA ASP A 85 -4.58 12.68 -6.85
C ASP A 85 -4.40 11.70 -8.04
N GLY A 86 -5.18 10.61 -8.05
CA GLY A 86 -5.13 9.58 -9.09
C GLY A 86 -3.94 8.62 -8.98
N HIS A 87 -3.24 8.63 -7.85
CA HIS A 87 -2.08 7.80 -7.53
C HIS A 87 -2.36 6.90 -6.32
N LEU A 88 -1.94 5.64 -6.39
CA LEU A 88 -1.93 4.74 -5.25
C LEU A 88 -0.77 5.13 -4.32
N ILE A 89 -1.10 5.71 -3.16
CA ILE A 89 -0.09 6.24 -2.23
C ILE A 89 0.27 5.26 -1.12
N THR A 90 -0.61 4.32 -0.76
CA THR A 90 -0.32 3.27 0.21
C THR A 90 -1.27 2.09 0.09
N VAL A 91 -0.84 0.93 0.58
CA VAL A 91 -1.62 -0.30 0.70
C VAL A 91 -1.47 -0.80 2.14
N MET A 92 -2.57 -1.04 2.82
CA MET A 92 -2.58 -1.45 4.23
C MET A 92 -3.46 -2.68 4.42
N ARG A 93 -2.98 -3.64 5.21
CA ARG A 93 -3.86 -4.69 5.72
C ARG A 93 -4.73 -4.10 6.85
N GLU A 94 -6.02 -4.34 6.80
CA GLU A 94 -6.89 -4.05 7.95
C GLU A 94 -6.41 -4.90 9.13
N ASN A 95 -6.01 -4.21 10.20
CA ASN A 95 -5.63 -4.86 11.44
C ASN A 95 -6.92 -5.43 12.08
N PRO A 96 -7.01 -6.73 12.40
CA PRO A 96 -8.25 -7.34 12.89
C PRO A 96 -8.75 -6.83 14.25
N MET A 97 -8.15 -5.81 14.87
CA MET A 97 -8.63 -5.24 16.13
C MET A 97 -8.62 -3.71 16.15
N LYS A 98 -9.81 -3.14 15.96
CA LYS A 98 -10.42 -2.26 16.97
C LYS A 98 -11.93 -2.29 16.75
N PRO A 99 -12.75 -2.73 17.72
CA PRO A 99 -14.18 -2.53 17.63
C PRO A 99 -14.43 -1.04 17.41
N ARG A 100 -15.23 -0.71 16.40
CA ARG A 100 -15.76 0.65 16.24
C ARG A 100 -16.38 1.02 17.57
N ARG A 101 -15.81 1.98 18.31
CA ARG A 101 -16.49 2.55 19.47
C ARG A 101 -17.83 3.06 18.94
N ARG A 102 -18.94 2.46 19.39
CA ARG A 102 -20.26 3.04 19.14
C ARG A 102 -20.24 4.47 19.69
N PRO A 103 -20.81 5.46 18.99
CA PRO A 103 -21.05 6.76 19.60
C PRO A 103 -21.77 6.54 20.94
N ARG A 104 -21.32 7.17 22.02
CA ARG A 104 -22.08 7.17 23.27
C ARG A 104 -23.40 7.87 22.98
N GLU A 105 -24.51 7.19 23.20
CA GLU A 105 -25.81 7.86 23.32
C GLU A 105 -25.66 8.87 24.47
N VAL A 106 -25.90 10.14 24.16
CA VAL A 106 -26.00 11.19 25.16
C VAL A 106 -27.38 11.00 25.77
N GLU A 107 -27.46 10.44 26.98
CA GLU A 107 -28.66 10.54 27.79
C GLU A 107 -28.91 12.02 28.06
N MET A 108 -30.01 12.53 27.53
CA MET A 108 -30.55 13.83 27.89
C MET A 108 -31.46 13.61 29.09
N ASP A 109 -31.02 14.07 30.27
CA ASP A 109 -31.87 14.32 31.43
C ASP A 109 -32.76 15.56 31.19
#